data_AF-A0A8C6ZWY1-F1
#
_entry.id   AF-A0A8C6ZWY1-F1
#
_cell.length_a   1.000
_cell.length_b   1.000
_cell.length_c   1.000
_cell.angle_alpha   90.00
_cell.angle_beta   90.00
_cell.angle_gamma   90.00
#
_symmetry.space_group_name_H-M   'P 1'
#
loop_
_entity.id
_entity.type
_entity.pdbx_description
1 polymer ?
#
loop_
_entity_poly.entity_id
_entity_poly.type
_entity_poly.pdbx_seq_one_letter_code
_entity_poly.pdbx_strand_id
1 'polypeptide(L)'
;LAGMLTKAVAMDCEMVGVGPKGEDSIVARVSIVNQFGKCVYDKYVKPTEEVTDYRTAVSGIHSFSVKQPFRKKRKPLKFSSSFLPSASCF
;
A
#
# COMPACT_ATOMS: atom_id res chain seq x y z
N LEU A 1 -1.50 9.98 22.55
CA LEU A 1 -0.36 10.37 21.68
C LEU A 1 -0.38 9.57 20.37
N ALA A 2 -1.10 10.04 19.35
CA ALA A 2 -1.14 9.41 18.03
C ALA A 2 0.07 9.86 17.19
N GLY A 3 0.77 8.91 16.55
CA GLY A 3 1.73 9.08 15.44
C GLY A 3 2.72 10.25 15.49
N MET A 4 3.69 10.24 16.41
CA MET A 4 4.81 11.19 16.30
C MET A 4 5.64 10.89 15.06
N LEU A 5 5.87 11.92 14.25
CA LEU A 5 6.82 11.88 13.15
C LEU A 5 8.24 11.78 13.70
N THR A 6 9.04 10.95 13.05
CA THR A 6 10.44 10.70 13.40
C THR A 6 11.32 11.12 12.23
N LYS A 7 12.63 11.27 12.46
CA LYS A 7 13.58 11.64 11.41
C LYS A 7 13.68 10.58 10.30
N ALA A 8 13.41 9.32 10.62
CA ALA A 8 13.35 8.21 9.68
C ALA A 8 11.94 7.61 9.62
N VAL A 9 11.51 7.24 8.42
CA VAL A 9 10.26 6.52 8.15
C VAL A 9 10.53 5.42 7.12
N ALA A 10 9.76 4.35 7.15
CA ALA A 10 9.72 3.36 6.07
C ALA A 10 8.39 3.48 5.32
N MET A 11 8.45 3.30 4.01
CA MET A 11 7.30 3.35 3.11
C MET A 11 7.19 2.02 2.38
N ASP A 12 5.95 1.57 2.20
CA ASP A 12 5.62 0.42 1.39
C ASP A 12 4.41 0.74 0.52
N CYS A 13 4.42 0.22 -0.70
CA CYS A 13 3.46 0.52 -1.74
C CYS A 13 2.92 -0.76 -2.34
N GLU A 14 1.60 -0.82 -2.49
CA GLU A 14 0.94 -1.92 -3.20
C GLU A 14 0.50 -1.41 -4.57
N MET A 15 0.90 -2.10 -5.63
CA MET A 15 0.60 -1.71 -7.01
C MET A 15 -0.42 -2.65 -7.65
N VAL A 16 -1.10 -2.10 -8.65
CA VAL A 16 -2.02 -2.81 -9.54
C VAL A 16 -1.61 -2.55 -10.99
N GLY A 17 -1.96 -3.47 -11.88
CA GLY A 17 -1.74 -3.40 -13.31
C GLY A 17 -2.81 -2.57 -14.04
N VAL A 18 -2.37 -1.72 -14.96
CA VAL A 18 -3.20 -0.96 -15.91
C VAL A 18 -2.73 -1.23 -17.34
N GLY A 19 -3.50 -0.76 -18.33
CA GLY A 19 -3.27 -1.06 -19.74
C GLY A 19 -3.89 -2.40 -20.18
N PRO A 20 -3.92 -2.70 -21.50
CA PRO A 20 -4.66 -3.83 -22.08
C PRO A 20 -4.39 -5.20 -21.46
N LYS A 21 -3.19 -5.43 -20.94
CA LYS A 21 -2.77 -6.68 -20.29
C LYS A 21 -2.24 -6.48 -18.87
N GLY A 22 -2.45 -5.31 -18.27
CA GLY A 22 -1.91 -4.99 -16.95
C GLY A 22 -0.39 -4.82 -16.93
N GLU A 23 0.20 -4.46 -18.08
CA GLU A 23 1.64 -4.32 -18.27
C GLU A 23 2.23 -3.17 -17.44
N ASP A 24 1.49 -2.09 -17.27
CA ASP A 24 1.93 -0.92 -16.53
C ASP A 24 1.48 -0.99 -15.08
N SER A 25 2.31 -0.51 -14.15
CA SER A 25 2.03 -0.60 -12.72
C SER A 25 1.72 0.78 -12.13
N ILE A 26 0.59 0.89 -11.42
CA ILE A 26 0.20 2.10 -10.68
C ILE A 26 -0.06 1.79 -9.21
N VAL A 27 0.23 2.75 -8.34
CA VAL A 27 0.03 2.59 -6.89
C VAL A 27 -1.46 2.56 -6.53
N ALA A 28 -1.83 1.62 -5.66
CA ALA A 28 -3.19 1.45 -5.15
C ALA A 28 -3.28 1.57 -3.62
N ARG A 29 -2.19 1.36 -2.88
CA ARG A 29 -2.09 1.65 -1.44
C ARG A 29 -0.70 2.12 -1.07
N VAL A 30 -0.62 3.07 -0.15
CA VAL A 30 0.63 3.54 0.44
C VAL A 30 0.53 3.42 1.95
N SER A 31 1.52 2.78 2.55
CA SER A 31 1.69 2.64 3.99
C SER A 31 3.02 3.26 4.42
N ILE A 32 3.01 4.05 5.49
CA ILE A 32 4.20 4.68 6.08
C ILE A 32 4.22 4.41 7.57
N VAL A 33 5.36 3.94 8.06
CA VAL A 33 5.64 3.70 9.48
C VAL A 33 6.80 4.55 9.94
N ASN A 34 6.74 4.99 11.20
CA ASN A 34 7.84 5.70 11.84
C ASN A 34 8.91 4.71 12.36
N GLN A 35 10.03 5.21 12.88
CA GLN A 35 11.15 4.39 13.36
C GLN A 35 10.79 3.42 14.51
N PHE A 36 9.64 3.63 15.16
CA PHE A 36 9.13 2.77 16.23
C PHE A 36 8.09 1.76 15.71
N GLY A 37 7.97 1.59 14.39
CA GLY A 37 7.01 0.70 13.74
C GLY A 37 5.56 1.19 13.80
N LYS A 38 5.32 2.45 14.20
CA LYS A 38 3.97 3.01 14.29
C LYS A 38 3.51 3.52 12.94
N CYS A 39 2.39 2.99 12.45
CA CYS A 39 1.72 3.50 11.26
C CYS A 39 1.32 4.97 11.43
N VAL A 40 1.88 5.83 10.58
CA VAL A 40 1.58 7.27 10.51
C VAL A 40 0.69 7.60 9.31
N TYR A 41 0.72 6.78 8.27
CA TYR A 41 -0.10 6.90 7.07
C TYR A 41 -0.42 5.50 6.52
N ASP A 42 -1.68 5.19 6.23
CA ASP A 42 -2.07 3.97 5.51
C ASP A 42 -3.37 4.24 4.76
N LYS A 43 -3.27 4.37 3.44
CA LYS A 43 -4.36 4.90 2.62
C LYS A 43 -4.36 4.25 1.24
N TYR A 44 -5.57 3.94 0.76
CA TYR A 44 -5.78 3.55 -0.64
C TYR A 44 -5.69 4.79 -1.53
N VAL A 45 -5.09 4.60 -2.69
CA VAL A 45 -4.97 5.60 -3.75
C VAL A 45 -5.95 5.21 -4.85
N LYS A 46 -6.70 6.19 -5.37
CA LYS A 46 -7.56 5.96 -6.53
C LYS A 46 -6.67 5.96 -7.78
N PRO A 47 -6.61 4.85 -8.54
CA PRO A 47 -5.86 4.80 -9.79
C PRO A 47 -6.38 5.85 -10.78
N THR A 48 -5.47 6.45 -11.55
CA THR A 48 -5.80 7.42 -12.60
C THR A 48 -6.36 6.75 -13.84
N GLU A 49 -6.08 5.46 -14.02
CA GLU A 49 -6.50 4.63 -15.15
C GLU A 49 -7.31 3.43 -14.66
N GLU A 50 -8.03 2.79 -15.58
CA GLU A 50 -8.78 1.58 -15.26
C GLU A 50 -7.82 0.43 -14.93
N VAL A 51 -8.04 -0.18 -13.76
CA VAL A 51 -7.26 -1.34 -13.32
C VAL A 51 -7.73 -2.57 -14.06
N THR A 52 -6.82 -3.16 -14.84
CA THR A 52 -7.06 -4.39 -15.60
C THR A 52 -6.55 -5.63 -14.85
N ASP A 53 -5.54 -5.49 -13.99
CA ASP A 53 -5.06 -6.55 -13.11
C ASP A 53 -4.83 -6.04 -11.68
N TYR A 54 -5.58 -6.56 -10.71
CA TYR A 54 -5.44 -6.15 -9.30
C TYR A 54 -4.23 -6.79 -8.60
N ARG A 55 -3.63 -7.83 -9.18
CA ARG A 55 -2.50 -8.57 -8.59
C ARG A 55 -2.80 -9.02 -7.15
N THR A 56 -4.06 -9.35 -6.88
CA THR A 56 -4.61 -9.55 -5.53
C THR A 56 -3.82 -10.56 -4.69
N ALA A 57 -3.27 -11.59 -5.32
CA ALA A 57 -2.49 -12.63 -4.63
C ALA A 57 -1.24 -12.07 -3.92
N VAL A 58 -0.65 -11.01 -4.47
CA VAL A 58 0.54 -10.35 -3.88
C VAL A 58 0.17 -9.05 -3.19
N SER A 59 -0.72 -8.24 -3.78
CA SER A 59 -1.04 -6.88 -3.29
C SER A 59 -2.13 -6.84 -2.22
N GLY A 60 -2.98 -7.87 -2.16
CA GLY A 60 -4.21 -7.88 -1.36
C GLY A 60 -5.23 -6.79 -1.75
N ILE A 61 -5.05 -6.12 -2.89
CA ILE A 61 -5.96 -5.09 -3.40
C ILE A 61 -7.10 -5.75 -4.16
N HIS A 62 -8.33 -5.27 -3.95
CA HIS A 62 -9.51 -5.70 -4.68
C HIS A 62 -10.19 -4.49 -5.32
N SER A 63 -11.07 -4.74 -6.29
CA SER A 63 -11.81 -3.69 -7.01
C SER A 63 -12.63 -2.77 -6.10
N PHE A 64 -13.12 -3.25 -4.95
CA PHE A 64 -13.82 -2.40 -3.99
C PHE A 64 -12.87 -1.55 -3.12
N SER A 65 -11.60 -1.94 -2.99
CA SER A 65 -10.62 -1.26 -2.13
C SER A 65 -10.30 0.15 -2.63
N VAL A 66 -10.15 0.30 -3.94
CA VAL A 66 -9.80 1.58 -4.61
C VAL A 66 -11.02 2.43 -4.98
N LYS A 67 -12.24 1.87 -4.88
CA LYS A 67 -13.50 2.58 -5.19
C LYS A 67 -14.03 3.43 -4.03
N GLN A 68 -13.55 3.22 -2.79
CA GLN A 68 -14.08 3.96 -1.65
C GLN A 68 -13.27 5.23 -1.35
N PRO A 69 -13.91 6.41 -1.28
CA PRO A 69 -13.25 7.61 -0.79
C PRO A 69 -12.92 7.43 0.70
N PHE A 70 -11.63 7.35 0.99
CA PHE A 70 -11.02 7.73 2.26
C PHE A 70 -11.70 7.26 3.57
N ARG A 71 -11.88 5.94 3.76
CA ARG A 71 -12.21 5.43 5.10
C ARG A 71 -10.93 5.28 5.93
N LYS A 72 -10.81 6.03 7.04
CA LYS A 72 -9.80 5.78 8.10
C LYS A 72 -10.08 4.41 8.75
N LYS A 73 -9.73 3.31 8.09
CA LYS A 73 -9.63 2.01 8.77
C LYS A 73 -8.21 1.87 9.27
N ARG A 74 -8.02 2.05 10.58
CA ARG A 74 -6.78 1.66 11.26
C ARG A 74 -6.74 0.13 11.30
N LYS A 75 -6.37 -0.51 10.19
CA LYS A 75 -5.95 -1.90 10.27
C LYS A 75 -4.52 -1.87 10.84
N PRO A 76 -4.18 -2.73 11.81
CA PRO A 76 -2.78 -2.93 12.14
C PRO A 76 -2.08 -3.35 10.83
N LEU A 77 -0.98 -2.66 10.48
CA LEU A 77 -0.12 -3.15 9.40
C LEU A 77 0.23 -4.59 9.77
N LYS A 78 -0.27 -5.53 9.00
CA LYS A 78 0.31 -6.87 9.00
C LYS A 78 1.58 -6.69 8.19
N PHE A 79 2.73 -6.80 8.87
CA PHE A 79 3.98 -7.06 8.16
C PHE A 79 3.74 -8.34 7.37
N SER A 80 3.43 -8.21 6.08
CA SER A 80 3.58 -9.32 5.16
C SER A 80 5.02 -9.79 5.31
N SER A 81 5.25 -11.10 5.22
CA SER A 81 6.57 -11.70 5.39
C SER A 81 7.64 -11.18 4.41
N SER A 82 7.27 -10.33 3.44
CA SER A 82 8.19 -9.50 2.64
C SER A 82 8.91 -8.42 3.44
N PHE A 83 8.49 -8.18 4.69
CA PHE A 83 9.15 -7.32 5.66
C PHE A 83 9.95 -8.11 6.72
N LEU A 84 10.28 -9.37 6.43
CA LEU A 84 11.51 -9.92 6.98
C LEU A 84 12.67 -9.17 6.31
N PRO A 85 13.82 -8.97 6.97
CA PRO A 85 14.98 -8.26 6.42
C PRO A 85 15.69 -9.04 5.30
N SER A 86 14.94 -9.75 4.45
CA SER A 86 15.40 -10.33 3.21
C SER A 86 14.82 -9.51 2.06
N ALA A 87 15.61 -8.52 1.64
CA ALA A 87 15.77 -8.16 0.23
C ALA A 87 14.57 -8.48 -0.69
N SER A 88 13.58 -7.61 -0.70
CA SER A 88 12.76 -7.43 -1.90
C SER A 88 12.21 -6.02 -1.89
N CYS A 89 12.84 -5.20 -2.74
CA CYS A 89 12.58 -3.80 -3.02
C CYS A 89 12.96 -2.79 -1.91
N PHE A 90 14.13 -2.16 -2.13
CA PHE A 90 14.13 -0.70 -2.25
C PHE A 90 12.96 -0.22 -3.13
#